data_AF-A0A6N7KNA0-F1
#
_entry.id   AF-A0A6N7KNA0-F1
#
_cell.length_a   1.000
_cell.length_b   1.000
_cell.length_c   1.000
_cell.angle_alpha   90.00
_cell.angle_beta   90.00
_cell.angle_gamma   90.00
#
_symmetry.space_group_name_H-M   'P 1'
#
loop_
_entity.id
_entity.type
_entity.pdbx_description
1 polymer ?
#
loop_
_entity_poly.entity_id
_entity_poly.type
_entity_poly.pdbx_seq_one_letter_code
_entity_poly.pdbx_strand_id
1 'polypeptide(L)' 'MATVQIRNLNDEAYAILRRRADESGRSLQEYLRLRLEEEAAQPTVEEVLTTARENLSSSVSMADILAAQREGRGE' A
#
# COMPACT_ATOMS: atom_id res chain seq x y z
N MET A 1 9.78 15.58 2.50
CA MET A 1 10.77 14.48 2.44
C MET A 1 11.03 14.00 3.85
N ALA A 2 10.82 12.71 4.10
CA ALA A 2 11.20 12.06 5.34
C ALA A 2 12.52 11.32 5.14
N THR A 3 13.34 11.26 6.19
CA THR A 3 14.60 10.49 6.20
C THR A 3 14.49 9.40 7.25
N VAL A 4 14.90 8.19 6.89
CA VAL A 4 14.88 7.03 7.79
C VAL A 4 16.31 6.54 8.01
N GLN A 5 16.68 6.31 9.27
CA GLN A 5 17.94 5.66 9.65
C GLN A 5 17.63 4.26 10.19
N ILE A 6 18.14 3.23 9.51
CA ILE A 6 18.04 1.84 9.98
C ILE A 6 19.31 1.51 10.76
N ARG A 7 19.17 1.19 12.05
CA ARG A 7 20.29 0.84 12.94
C ARG A 7 20.34 -0.66 13.17
N ASN A 8 21.54 -1.17 13.43
CA ASN A 8 21.79 -2.58 13.76
C ASN A 8 21.25 -3.55 12.69
N LEU A 9 21.35 -3.17 11.41
CA LEU A 9 21.09 -4.10 10.31
C LEU A 9 22.16 -5.19 10.35
N ASN A 10 21.74 -6.45 10.30
CA ASN A 10 22.70 -7.54 10.26
C ASN A 10 23.54 -7.49 8.96
N ASP A 11 24.79 -7.93 9.03
CA ASP A 11 25.75 -7.79 7.92
C ASP A 11 25.31 -8.58 6.68
N GLU A 12 24.66 -9.73 6.89
CA GLU A 12 24.16 -10.58 5.81
C GLU A 12 23.06 -9.88 5.00
N ALA A 13 22.06 -9.30 5.65
CA ALA A 13 21.01 -8.54 4.98
C ALA A 13 21.59 -7.32 4.28
N TYR A 14 22.54 -6.62 4.89
CA TYR A 14 23.24 -5.51 4.24
C TYR A 14 23.91 -5.97 2.94
N ALA A 15 24.66 -7.07 2.96
CA ALA A 15 25.35 -7.61 1.79
C ALA A 15 24.35 -8.03 0.68
N ILE A 16 23.27 -8.71 1.04
CA ILE A 16 22.22 -9.13 0.10
C ILE A 16 21.56 -7.92 -0.55
N LEU A 17 21.17 -6.92 0.24
CA LEU A 17 20.50 -5.72 -0.25
C LEU A 17 21.43 -4.88 -1.13
N ARG A 18 22.71 -4.78 -0.75
CA ARG A 18 23.73 -4.10 -1.55
C ARG A 18 23.91 -4.76 -2.90
N ARG A 19 24.06 -6.09 -2.92
CA ARG A 19 24.18 -6.87 -4.15
C ARG A 19 22.97 -6.66 -5.07
N ARG A 20 21.74 -6.73 -4.54
CA ARG A 20 20.52 -6.51 -5.32
C ARG A 20 20.43 -5.09 -5.88
N ALA A 21 20.86 -4.09 -5.10
CA ALA A 21 20.93 -2.71 -5.58
C ALA A 21 21.91 -2.59 -6.77
N ASP A 22 23.11 -3.16 -6.63
CA ASP A 22 24.12 -3.17 -7.68
C ASP A 22 23.64 -3.93 -8.94
N GLU A 23 22.99 -5.09 -8.79
CA GLU A 23 22.36 -5.86 -9.88
C GLU A 23 21.25 -5.07 -10.60
N SER A 24 20.54 -4.19 -9.87
CA SER A 24 19.51 -3.31 -10.44
C SER A 24 20.06 -2.02 -11.05
N GLY A 25 21.37 -1.77 -10.96
CA GLY A 25 22.02 -0.54 -11.42
C GLY A 25 21.66 0.69 -10.58
N ARG A 26 21.28 0.51 -9.32
CA ARG A 26 20.81 1.58 -8.42
C ARG A 26 21.73 1.71 -7.22
N SER A 27 21.79 2.92 -6.65
CA SER A 27 22.40 3.07 -5.32
C SER A 27 21.58 2.31 -4.27
N LEU A 28 22.22 1.84 -3.20
CA LEU A 28 21.54 1.15 -2.11
C LEU A 28 20.40 2.01 -1.52
N GLN A 29 20.62 3.31 -1.38
CA GLN A 29 19.61 4.24 -0.86
C GLN A 29 18.38 4.31 -1.77
N GLU A 30 18.59 4.45 -3.09
CA GLU A 30 17.50 4.49 -4.07
C GLU A 30 16.73 3.16 -4.08
N TYR A 31 17.46 2.03 -4.07
CA TYR A 31 16.86 0.70 -4.03
C TYR A 31 15.99 0.52 -2.78
N LEU A 32 16.50 0.85 -1.59
CA LEU A 32 15.72 0.73 -0.35
C LEU A 32 14.52 1.67 -0.29
N ARG A 33 14.66 2.90 -0.80
CA ARG A 33 13.55 3.85 -0.87
C ARG A 33 12.39 3.27 -1.67
N LEU A 34 12.66 2.76 -2.86
CA LEU A 34 11.62 2.16 -3.72
C LEU A 34 10.98 0.94 -3.05
N ARG A 35 11.78 0.08 -2.43
CA ARG A 35 11.27 -1.11 -1.73
C ARG A 35 10.36 -0.75 -0.57
N LEU A 36 10.66 0.32 0.17
CA LEU A 36 9.82 0.82 1.27
C LEU A 36 8.56 1.53 0.75
N GLU A 37 8.64 2.24 -0.36
CA GLU A 37 7.47 2.85 -1.03
C GLU A 37 6.52 1.77 -1.56
N GLU A 38 7.06 0.69 -2.15
CA GLU A 38 6.28 -0.49 -2.57
C GLU A 38 5.61 -1.19 -1.39
N GLU A 39 6.34 -1.36 -0.28
CA GLU A 39 5.78 -1.95 0.94
C GLU A 39 4.63 -1.10 1.47
N ALA A 40 4.83 0.22 1.60
CA ALA A 40 3.82 1.14 2.11
C ALA A 40 2.59 1.27 1.19
N ALA A 41 2.74 1.00 -0.11
CA ALA A 41 1.64 1.00 -1.05
C ALA A 41 0.70 -0.22 -0.88
N GLN A 42 1.17 -1.29 -0.22
CA GLN A 42 0.39 -2.50 -0.02
C GLN A 42 -0.31 -2.45 1.35
N PRO A 43 -1.65 -2.29 1.39
CA PRO A 43 -2.37 -2.30 2.65
C PRO A 43 -2.29 -3.68 3.30
N THR A 44 -2.16 -3.69 4.61
CA THR A 44 -2.27 -4.90 5.42
C THR A 44 -3.71 -5.44 5.40
N VAL A 45 -3.87 -6.73 5.71
CA VAL A 45 -5.20 -7.34 5.80
C VAL A 45 -6.08 -6.62 6.83
N GLU A 46 -5.49 -6.20 7.94
CA GLU A 46 -6.20 -5.47 8.99
C GLU A 46 -6.69 -4.09 8.50
N GLU A 47 -5.86 -3.36 7.77
CA GLU A 47 -6.24 -2.08 7.17
C GLU A 47 -7.37 -2.26 6.14
N VAL A 48 -7.27 -3.28 5.28
CA VAL A 48 -8.35 -3.60 4.31
C VAL A 48 -9.65 -3.93 5.03
N LEU A 49 -9.60 -4.75 6.09
CA LEU A 49 -10.80 -5.11 6.87
C LEU A 49 -11.40 -3.90 7.58
N THR A 50 -10.56 -3.01 8.11
CA THR A 50 -10.99 -1.77 8.75
C THR A 50 -11.68 -0.86 7.73
N THR A 51 -11.03 -0.60 6.60
CA THR A 51 -11.62 0.18 5.50
C THR A 51 -12.93 -0.45 5.00
N ALA A 52 -13.01 -1.77 4.86
CA ALA A 52 -14.24 -2.45 4.46
C ALA A 52 -15.36 -2.25 5.49
N ARG A 53 -15.04 -2.32 6.79
CA ARG A 53 -16.02 -2.09 7.86
C ARG A 53 -16.51 -0.64 7.88
N GLU A 54 -15.61 0.32 7.68
CA GLU A 54 -15.97 1.74 7.56
C GLU A 54 -16.89 1.98 6.36
N ASN A 55 -16.57 1.41 5.20
CA ASN A 55 -17.41 1.51 4.00
C ASN A 55 -18.79 0.85 4.18
N LEU A 56 -18.85 -0.31 4.84
CA LEU A 56 -20.12 -0.98 5.16
C LEU A 56 -20.94 -0.21 6.20
N SER A 57 -20.29 0.61 7.05
CA SER A 57 -20.96 1.48 8.01
C SER A 57 -21.45 2.80 7.38
N SER A 58 -20.96 3.15 6.19
CA SER A 58 -21.47 4.28 5.43
C SER A 58 -22.87 3.92 4.94
N SER A 59 -23.88 4.52 5.56
CA SER A 59 -25.28 4.15 5.35
C SER A 59 -25.71 4.49 3.93
N VAL A 60 -25.76 3.49 3.04
CA VAL A 60 -26.44 3.63 1.76
C VAL A 60 -27.93 3.80 2.04
N SER A 61 -28.51 4.93 1.64
CA SER A 61 -29.93 5.16 1.87
C SER A 61 -30.77 4.31 0.91
N MET A 62 -31.98 3.94 1.33
CA MET A 62 -32.92 3.24 0.45
C MET A 62 -33.22 4.04 -0.84
N ALA A 63 -33.13 5.37 -0.78
CA ALA A 63 -33.29 6.24 -1.93
C ALA A 63 -32.14 6.06 -2.95
N ASP A 64 -30.89 5.95 -2.48
CA ASP A 64 -29.72 5.72 -3.33
C ASP A 64 -29.79 4.36 -4.04
N ILE A 65 -30.26 3.34 -3.32
CA ILE A 65 -30.47 1.99 -3.87
C ILE A 65 -31.52 2.02 -5.00
N LEU A 66 -32.65 2.70 -4.77
CA LEU A 66 -33.71 2.83 -5.77
C LEU A 66 -33.28 3.69 -6.97
N ALA A 67 -32.43 4.70 -6.77
CA ALA A 67 -31.87 5.52 -7.84
C ALA A 67 -30.93 4.69 -8.74
N ALA A 68 -29.98 3.96 -8.14
CA ALA A 68 -29.07 3.08 -8.88
C ALA A 68 -29.81 1.97 -9.64
N GLN A 69 -30.90 1.45 -9.05
CA GLN A 69 -31.75 0.46 -9.71
C GLN A 69 -32.44 1.02 -10.96
N ARG A 70 -32.97 2.25 -10.91
CA ARG A 70 -33.62 2.90 -12.06
C ARG A 70 -32.62 3.20 -13.18
N GLU A 71 -31.45 3.72 -12.82
CA GLU A 71 -30.36 3.98 -13.76
C GLU A 71 -29.95 2.69 -14.50
N GLY A 72 -29.83 1.56 -13.79
CA GLY A 72 -29.55 0.26 -14.41
C GLY A 72 -30.67 -0.30 -15.29
N ARG A 73 -31.92 0.18 -15.13
CA ARG A 73 -33.05 -0.14 -16.02
C ARG A 73 -33.16 0.80 -17.23
N GLY A 74 -32.40 1.90 -17.25
CA GLY A 74 -32.43 2.90 -18.32
C GLY A 74 -33.62 3.85 -18.28
N GLU A 75 -34.21 4.07 -17.08
CA GLU A 75 -35.28 5.04 -16.83
C GLU A 75 -34.75 6.35 -16.21
#